data_AF-A0A7S0K760-F1
#
_entry.id   AF-A0A7S0K760-F1
#
_cell.length_a   1.000
_cell.length_b   1.000
_cell.length_c   1.000
_cell.angle_alpha   90.00
_cell.angle_beta   90.00
_cell.angle_gamma   90.00
#
_symmetry.space_group_name_H-M   'P 1'
#
loop_
_entity.id
_entity.type
_entity.pdbx_description
1 polymer ?
#
loop_
_entity_poly.entity_id
_entity_poly.type
_entity_poly.pdbx_seq_one_letter_code
_entity_poly.pdbx_strand_id
1 'polypeptide(L)'
;MAASVSSVPDAASAELGREASTGDKSAATSKAGDVLGGGTSASDTPRFPAPVARTDTERLILARVDQICEAAARSSSTGLEKIVSSLDRVMLKRLINRRGSKGDSPLSTAIGAGSYDCAEVLLEHGAQADMRPQNCEDVPVLAMAITTPGIDNVRTTTLLLSYNADPSVETHEGQTMMELARVRGNRPIRYWLTVAQTLPPVPPLSLGLEAKVGLARLRALEFSLVGQMPAKRQVVAAISAFFRLYDAKRRGGRPVVMLLPGPPGHGKTMLAKAIARVIQPLAKRSGGELPFATLNCSVDKSSANIFGGDIHTVGKGGGKLTRICGKFHANPAVIVIDEIDKCSPDALKGFYRVFDDGILDNTGGARDL
;
A
#
# COMPACT_ATOMS: atom_id res chain seq x y z
N MET A 1 42.25 -10.03 29.85
CA MET A 1 41.55 -10.23 31.12
C MET A 1 40.48 -11.27 30.90
N ALA A 2 40.54 -12.35 31.66
CA ALA A 2 39.80 -13.58 31.49
C ALA A 2 38.53 -13.65 32.35
N ALA A 3 37.69 -14.65 32.02
CA ALA A 3 36.65 -15.32 32.81
C ALA A 3 35.32 -14.53 33.01
N SER A 4 34.13 -15.14 32.95
CA SER A 4 33.75 -16.56 33.06
C SER A 4 32.35 -16.85 32.51
N VAL A 5 32.19 -18.10 32.09
CA VAL A 5 31.02 -18.83 31.60
C VAL A 5 30.20 -19.44 32.75
N SER A 6 28.89 -19.60 32.58
CA SER A 6 28.08 -20.73 33.10
C SER A 6 26.75 -20.79 32.33
N SER A 7 26.60 -21.64 31.31
CA SER A 7 26.22 -23.07 31.35
C SER A 7 24.71 -23.32 31.45
N VAL A 8 24.16 -23.83 30.35
CA VAL A 8 22.83 -24.46 30.13
C VAL A 8 22.68 -25.73 31.01
N PRO A 9 21.49 -26.35 31.13
CA PRO A 9 21.16 -27.39 30.14
C PRO A 9 19.67 -27.52 29.73
N ASP A 10 19.51 -28.08 28.54
CA ASP A 10 18.31 -28.74 27.98
C ASP A 10 17.78 -29.87 28.88
N ALA A 11 16.48 -30.19 28.76
CA ALA A 11 16.01 -31.54 28.38
C ALA A 11 14.47 -31.71 28.44
N ALA A 12 14.02 -32.49 27.46
CA ALA A 12 13.00 -33.55 27.55
C ALA A 12 11.50 -33.24 27.28
N SER A 13 11.11 -33.75 26.11
CA SER A 13 9.84 -34.35 25.69
C SER A 13 9.21 -35.35 26.69
N ALA A 14 7.96 -35.76 26.36
CA ALA A 14 7.09 -36.82 26.94
C ALA A 14 5.97 -36.23 27.82
N GLU A 15 4.72 -36.67 27.82
CA GLU A 15 4.04 -37.82 27.22
C GLU A 15 2.52 -37.67 27.37
N LEU A 16 1.78 -38.54 26.68
CA LEU A 16 0.34 -38.80 26.83
C LEU A 16 -0.04 -39.35 28.21
N GLY A 17 -1.30 -39.14 28.63
CA GLY A 17 -2.00 -39.95 29.64
C GLY A 17 -3.00 -39.11 30.44
N ARG A 18 -4.31 -39.20 30.13
CA ARG A 18 -5.32 -40.04 30.82
C ARG A 18 -5.41 -39.81 32.33
N GLU A 19 -6.57 -39.31 32.76
CA GLU A 19 -7.38 -39.69 33.94
C GLU A 19 -8.58 -38.71 34.00
N ALA A 20 -9.82 -39.08 33.66
CA ALA A 20 -10.76 -39.90 34.41
C ALA A 20 -10.96 -39.44 35.88
N SER A 21 -12.05 -38.74 36.17
CA SER A 21 -12.78 -38.94 37.43
C SER A 21 -14.26 -38.48 37.32
N THR A 22 -15.14 -39.44 37.60
CA THR A 22 -16.38 -39.33 38.40
C THR A 22 -17.33 -38.17 38.11
N GLY A 23 -18.57 -38.37 37.63
CA GLY A 23 -19.50 -39.45 37.91
C GLY A 23 -20.68 -38.86 38.67
N ASP A 24 -21.87 -38.86 38.07
CA ASP A 24 -23.09 -39.04 38.87
C ASP A 24 -24.18 -39.75 38.08
N LYS A 25 -24.90 -40.59 38.81
CA LYS A 25 -25.81 -41.65 38.37
C LYS A 25 -27.26 -41.17 38.35
N SER A 26 -28.05 -41.62 37.37
CA SER A 26 -29.39 -42.25 37.57
C SER A 26 -29.98 -42.59 36.20
N ALA A 27 -30.01 -43.85 35.76
CA ALA A 27 -30.98 -44.89 36.11
C ALA A 27 -32.41 -44.62 35.59
N ALA A 28 -32.82 -45.38 34.56
CA ALA A 28 -34.16 -45.95 34.31
C ALA A 28 -34.24 -46.42 32.84
N THR A 29 -33.88 -47.68 32.56
CA THR A 29 -34.78 -48.83 32.35
C THR A 29 -35.38 -48.97 30.95
N SER A 30 -35.16 -50.17 30.43
CA SER A 30 -35.55 -50.76 29.16
C SER A 30 -37.06 -50.85 28.94
N LYS A 31 -37.45 -50.94 27.66
CA LYS A 31 -38.32 -52.00 27.16
C LYS A 31 -38.18 -52.15 25.65
N ALA A 32 -37.84 -53.37 25.24
CA ALA A 32 -37.95 -53.87 23.88
C ALA A 32 -39.41 -54.23 23.57
N GLY A 33 -39.78 -54.19 22.29
CA GLY A 33 -41.06 -54.66 21.77
C GLY A 33 -41.09 -54.55 20.26
N ASP A 34 -40.79 -55.65 19.58
CA ASP A 34 -41.02 -55.90 18.15
C ASP A 34 -42.50 -55.75 17.77
N VAL A 35 -42.82 -55.19 16.59
CA VAL A 35 -43.85 -55.70 15.65
C VAL A 35 -43.54 -55.19 14.22
N LEU A 36 -43.63 -56.11 13.26
CA LEU A 36 -43.51 -55.95 11.80
C LEU A 36 -44.72 -55.22 11.15
N GLY A 37 -44.47 -54.46 10.08
CA GLY A 37 -45.37 -54.42 8.91
C GLY A 37 -45.82 -53.05 8.38
N GLY A 38 -45.75 -52.88 7.06
CA GLY A 38 -46.65 -52.01 6.27
C GLY A 38 -46.08 -50.66 5.83
N GLY A 39 -45.82 -50.52 4.52
CA GLY A 39 -45.23 -49.32 3.93
C GLY A 39 -46.16 -48.13 3.77
N THR A 40 -45.59 -46.98 3.41
CA THR A 40 -46.00 -46.13 2.29
C THR A 40 -45.01 -44.97 2.15
N SER A 41 -44.73 -44.64 0.90
CA SER A 41 -43.89 -43.57 0.40
C SER A 41 -44.31 -42.18 0.87
N ALA A 42 -43.31 -41.41 1.35
CA ALA A 42 -43.11 -39.96 1.18
C ALA A 42 -42.38 -39.43 2.42
N SER A 43 -41.04 -39.31 2.35
CA SER A 43 -40.30 -38.51 3.32
C SER A 43 -39.71 -37.31 2.62
N ASP A 44 -40.30 -36.18 3.00
CA ASP A 44 -39.92 -34.80 2.74
C ASP A 44 -38.41 -34.58 2.68
N THR A 45 -37.92 -34.25 1.51
CA THR A 45 -36.70 -33.45 1.42
C THR A 45 -37.05 -32.05 1.96
N PRO A 46 -36.27 -31.48 2.89
CA PRO A 46 -36.51 -30.11 3.33
C PRO A 46 -36.35 -29.19 2.11
N ARG A 47 -37.46 -28.69 1.59
CA ARG A 47 -37.47 -27.62 0.60
C ARG A 47 -36.77 -26.43 1.23
N PHE A 48 -35.53 -26.19 0.81
CA PHE A 48 -34.87 -24.91 1.04
C PHE A 48 -35.83 -23.80 0.58
N PRO A 49 -36.11 -22.78 1.41
CA PRO A 49 -36.94 -21.68 0.98
C PRO A 49 -36.30 -21.05 -0.26
N ALA A 50 -37.11 -20.85 -1.31
CA ALA A 50 -36.69 -20.20 -2.55
C ALA A 50 -35.97 -18.86 -2.24
N PRO A 51 -34.96 -18.47 -3.03
CA PRO A 51 -34.16 -17.29 -2.74
C PRO A 51 -35.08 -16.08 -2.62
N VAL A 52 -35.10 -15.47 -1.43
CA VAL A 52 -35.90 -14.30 -1.10
C VAL A 52 -35.67 -13.24 -2.20
N ALA A 53 -36.76 -12.77 -2.82
CA ALA A 53 -36.70 -11.78 -3.87
C ALA A 53 -35.86 -10.58 -3.40
N ARG A 54 -34.74 -10.31 -4.10
CA ARG A 54 -33.83 -9.20 -3.78
C ARG A 54 -34.65 -7.92 -3.61
N THR A 55 -34.56 -7.28 -2.46
CA THR A 55 -35.23 -6.02 -2.15
C THR A 55 -34.89 -4.95 -3.21
N ASP A 56 -35.77 -3.99 -3.49
CA ASP A 56 -35.53 -2.94 -4.51
C ASP A 56 -34.22 -2.16 -4.25
N THR A 57 -33.84 -2.02 -2.97
CA THR A 57 -32.56 -1.46 -2.55
C THR A 57 -31.37 -2.31 -2.98
N GLU A 58 -31.46 -3.64 -2.91
CA GLU A 58 -30.38 -4.52 -3.37
C GLU A 58 -30.19 -4.48 -4.88
N ARG A 59 -31.28 -4.32 -5.63
CA ARG A 59 -31.24 -4.12 -7.09
C ARG A 59 -30.55 -2.81 -7.46
N LEU A 60 -30.88 -1.71 -6.77
CA LEU A 60 -30.22 -0.42 -6.98
C LEU A 60 -28.71 -0.49 -6.69
N ILE A 61 -28.33 -1.15 -5.58
CA ILE A 61 -26.93 -1.33 -5.21
C ILE A 61 -26.21 -2.19 -6.28
N LEU A 62 -26.81 -3.31 -6.75
CA LEU A 62 -26.21 -4.13 -7.80
C LEU A 62 -26.03 -3.36 -9.11
N ALA A 63 -27.04 -2.59 -9.54
CA ALA A 63 -26.95 -1.76 -10.74
C ALA A 63 -25.79 -0.74 -10.64
N ARG A 64 -25.56 -0.18 -9.45
CA ARG A 64 -24.46 0.75 -9.24
C ARG A 64 -23.09 0.05 -9.21
N VAL A 65 -23.01 -1.17 -8.66
CA VAL A 65 -21.79 -2.00 -8.75
C VAL A 65 -21.47 -2.32 -10.21
N ASP A 66 -22.47 -2.74 -10.98
CA ASP A 66 -22.29 -3.08 -12.40
C ASP A 66 -21.81 -1.87 -13.21
N GLN A 67 -22.30 -0.66 -12.92
CA GLN A 67 -21.77 0.58 -13.52
C GLN A 67 -20.29 0.82 -13.19
N ILE A 68 -19.84 0.52 -11.97
CA ILE A 68 -18.43 0.63 -11.59
C ILE A 68 -17.61 -0.44 -12.31
N CYS A 69 -18.09 -1.68 -12.38
CA CYS A 69 -17.42 -2.77 -13.10
C CYS A 69 -17.30 -2.46 -14.60
N GLU A 70 -18.34 -1.90 -15.22
CA GLU A 70 -18.30 -1.48 -16.62
C GLU A 70 -17.30 -0.34 -16.86
N ALA A 71 -17.26 0.65 -15.96
CA ALA A 71 -16.27 1.72 -16.04
C ALA A 71 -14.83 1.17 -15.92
N ALA A 72 -14.62 0.22 -15.01
CA ALA A 72 -13.35 -0.47 -14.84
C ALA A 72 -12.96 -1.30 -16.08
N ALA A 73 -13.93 -1.96 -16.72
CA ALA A 73 -13.71 -2.76 -17.91
C ALA A 73 -13.33 -1.94 -19.15
N ARG A 74 -13.81 -0.70 -19.26
CA ARG A 74 -13.50 0.21 -20.39
C ARG A 74 -12.15 0.92 -20.26
N SER A 75 -11.34 0.60 -19.24
CA SER A 75 -10.02 1.21 -19.00
C SER A 75 -10.01 2.73 -18.84
N SER A 76 -11.15 3.35 -18.49
CA SER A 76 -11.25 4.79 -18.31
C SER A 76 -11.15 5.16 -16.82
N SER A 77 -9.93 5.48 -16.37
CA SER A 77 -9.69 5.95 -14.99
C SER A 77 -10.49 7.20 -14.65
N THR A 78 -10.53 8.17 -15.57
CA THR A 78 -11.28 9.43 -15.38
C THR A 78 -12.79 9.22 -15.24
N GLY A 79 -13.36 8.24 -15.94
CA GLY A 79 -14.76 7.86 -15.81
C GLY A 79 -15.05 7.24 -14.45
N LEU A 80 -14.17 6.34 -13.99
CA LEU A 80 -14.28 5.68 -12.70
C LEU A 80 -14.10 6.66 -11.54
N GLU A 81 -13.12 7.57 -11.61
CA GLU A 81 -12.90 8.61 -10.61
C GLU A 81 -14.11 9.53 -10.44
N LYS A 82 -14.76 9.95 -11.54
CA LYS A 82 -15.99 10.74 -11.47
C LYS A 82 -17.13 10.00 -10.79
N ILE A 83 -17.28 8.71 -11.07
CA ILE A 83 -18.30 7.87 -10.43
C ILE A 83 -18.00 7.70 -8.94
N VAL A 84 -16.75 7.39 -8.59
CA VAL A 84 -16.31 7.17 -7.20
C VAL A 84 -16.40 8.46 -6.38
N SER A 85 -16.00 9.60 -6.94
CA SER A 85 -16.11 10.92 -6.29
C SER A 85 -17.54 11.42 -6.14
N SER A 86 -18.46 10.98 -7.00
CA SER A 86 -19.90 11.31 -6.87
C SER A 86 -20.61 10.54 -5.75
N LEU A 87 -19.98 9.51 -5.18
CA LEU A 87 -20.59 8.63 -4.18
C LEU A 87 -20.22 9.05 -2.76
N ASP A 88 -21.21 9.07 -1.87
CA ASP A 88 -20.97 9.25 -0.44
C ASP A 88 -20.10 8.11 0.11
N ARG A 89 -19.25 8.43 1.09
CA ARG A 89 -18.31 7.47 1.71
C ARG A 89 -18.99 6.21 2.25
N VAL A 90 -20.21 6.33 2.75
CA VAL A 90 -21.00 5.19 3.27
C VAL A 90 -21.43 4.27 2.12
N MET A 91 -21.90 4.86 1.02
CA MET A 91 -22.32 4.11 -0.15
C MET A 91 -21.13 3.47 -0.85
N LEU A 92 -20.00 4.18 -0.95
CA LEU A 92 -18.78 3.67 -1.55
C LEU A 92 -18.26 2.43 -0.81
N LYS A 93 -18.20 2.47 0.53
CA LYS A 93 -17.82 1.29 1.34
C LYS A 93 -18.73 0.09 1.11
N ARG A 94 -20.02 0.32 0.89
CA ARG A 94 -21.01 -0.75 0.59
C ARG A 94 -20.85 -1.32 -0.82
N LEU A 95 -20.38 -0.52 -1.77
CA LEU A 95 -20.29 -0.89 -3.18
C LEU A 95 -18.95 -1.53 -3.55
N ILE A 96 -17.84 -1.01 -3.02
CA ILE A 96 -16.50 -1.27 -3.58
C ILE A 96 -16.04 -2.73 -3.50
N ASN A 97 -16.51 -3.46 -2.48
CA ASN A 97 -16.23 -4.88 -2.27
C ASN A 97 -17.42 -5.78 -2.64
N ARG A 98 -18.54 -5.21 -3.11
CA ARG A 98 -19.70 -6.00 -3.49
C ARG A 98 -19.48 -6.59 -4.88
N ARG A 99 -19.89 -7.84 -5.05
CA ARG A 99 -19.84 -8.51 -6.35
C ARG A 99 -20.97 -8.00 -7.25
N GLY A 100 -20.65 -7.77 -8.52
CA GLY A 100 -21.62 -7.42 -9.56
C GLY A 100 -22.49 -8.61 -9.96
N SER A 101 -23.34 -8.41 -10.95
CA SER A 101 -24.23 -9.46 -11.49
C SER A 101 -23.47 -10.68 -12.03
N LYS A 102 -22.26 -10.47 -12.55
CA LYS A 102 -21.35 -11.53 -13.01
C LYS A 102 -20.54 -12.20 -11.90
N GLY A 103 -20.74 -11.84 -10.63
CA GLY A 103 -19.99 -12.42 -9.52
C GLY A 103 -18.57 -11.85 -9.33
N ASP A 104 -18.15 -10.93 -10.20
CA ASP A 104 -16.87 -10.24 -10.13
C ASP A 104 -16.93 -9.04 -9.18
N SER A 105 -15.83 -8.79 -8.49
CA SER A 105 -15.62 -7.52 -7.79
C SER A 105 -15.17 -6.44 -8.79
N PRO A 106 -15.44 -5.15 -8.52
CA PRO A 106 -14.90 -4.05 -9.33
C PRO A 106 -13.38 -4.16 -9.56
N LEU A 107 -12.65 -4.60 -8.55
CA LEU A 107 -11.20 -4.79 -8.61
C LEU A 107 -10.79 -5.94 -9.53
N SER A 108 -11.45 -7.09 -9.45
CA SER A 108 -11.17 -8.24 -10.33
C SER A 108 -11.50 -7.92 -11.78
N THR A 109 -12.56 -7.15 -12.05
CA THR A 109 -12.87 -6.67 -13.40
C THR A 109 -11.80 -5.69 -13.93
N ALA A 110 -11.32 -4.76 -13.11
CA ALA A 110 -10.25 -3.83 -13.50
C ALA A 110 -8.96 -4.57 -13.89
N ILE A 111 -8.59 -5.59 -13.10
CA ILE A 111 -7.39 -6.39 -13.34
C ILE A 111 -7.56 -7.30 -14.55
N GLY A 112 -8.71 -7.97 -14.70
CA GLY A 112 -9.00 -8.76 -15.90
C GLY A 112 -8.96 -7.92 -17.19
N ALA A 113 -9.33 -6.63 -17.10
CA ALA A 113 -9.26 -5.68 -18.20
C ALA A 113 -7.87 -5.02 -18.38
N GLY A 114 -6.87 -5.34 -17.56
CA GLY A 114 -5.53 -4.76 -17.68
C GLY A 114 -5.40 -3.30 -17.26
N SER A 115 -6.38 -2.78 -16.52
CA SER A 115 -6.47 -1.35 -16.22
C SER A 115 -5.81 -1.04 -14.88
N TYR A 116 -4.50 -0.75 -14.91
CA TYR A 116 -3.70 -0.41 -13.73
C TYR A 116 -4.28 0.79 -12.97
N ASP A 117 -4.58 1.89 -13.68
CA ASP A 117 -5.08 3.12 -13.06
C ASP A 117 -6.43 2.91 -12.36
N CYS A 118 -7.34 2.15 -12.99
CA CYS A 118 -8.61 1.78 -12.38
C CYS A 118 -8.42 0.92 -11.13
N ALA A 119 -7.49 -0.05 -11.16
CA ALA A 119 -7.18 -0.88 -10.01
C ALA A 119 -6.59 -0.06 -8.87
N GLU A 120 -5.70 0.90 -9.18
CA GLU A 120 -5.10 1.80 -8.20
C GLU A 120 -6.16 2.66 -7.51
N VAL A 121 -7.05 3.31 -8.27
CA VAL A 121 -8.14 4.12 -7.71
C VAL A 121 -9.07 3.29 -6.83
N LEU A 122 -9.40 2.06 -7.22
CA LEU A 122 -10.26 1.18 -6.41
C LEU A 122 -9.59 0.79 -5.08
N LEU A 123 -8.30 0.45 -5.12
CA LEU A 123 -7.53 0.09 -3.91
C LEU A 123 -7.39 1.27 -2.94
N GLU A 124 -7.17 2.48 -3.46
CA GLU A 124 -7.16 3.70 -2.64
C GLU A 124 -8.46 3.93 -1.88
N HIS A 125 -9.58 3.58 -2.49
CA HIS A 125 -10.90 3.74 -1.90
C HIS A 125 -11.32 2.55 -1.01
N GLY A 126 -10.41 1.58 -0.77
CA GLY A 126 -10.59 0.48 0.16
C GLY A 126 -11.14 -0.81 -0.46
N ALA A 127 -10.91 -1.04 -1.76
CA ALA A 127 -11.11 -2.35 -2.35
C ALA A 127 -10.19 -3.39 -1.68
N GLN A 128 -10.74 -4.57 -1.36
CA GLN A 128 -10.01 -5.68 -0.77
C GLN A 128 -9.27 -6.47 -1.86
N ALA A 129 -7.95 -6.60 -1.71
CA ALA A 129 -7.10 -7.27 -2.68
C ALA A 129 -7.22 -8.81 -2.68
N ASP A 130 -7.75 -9.40 -1.60
CA ASP A 130 -7.89 -10.85 -1.43
C ASP A 130 -9.26 -11.39 -1.85
N MET A 131 -10.08 -10.57 -2.50
CA MET A 131 -11.39 -11.00 -2.98
C MET A 131 -11.22 -12.11 -4.02
N ARG A 132 -12.04 -13.16 -3.90
CA ARG A 132 -12.20 -14.17 -4.95
C ARG A 132 -13.39 -13.77 -5.83
N PRO A 133 -13.26 -13.73 -7.17
CA PRO A 133 -14.40 -13.63 -8.07
C PRO A 133 -15.20 -14.93 -7.99
N GLN A 134 -16.51 -14.86 -8.21
CA GLN A 134 -17.37 -16.06 -8.14
C GLN A 134 -17.44 -16.81 -9.47
N ASN A 135 -17.03 -16.18 -10.57
CA ASN A 135 -16.98 -16.77 -11.89
C ASN A 135 -15.53 -16.70 -12.39
N CYS A 136 -15.07 -17.77 -13.05
CA CYS A 136 -13.67 -18.17 -13.27
C CYS A 136 -13.04 -18.84 -12.04
N GLU A 137 -13.33 -20.14 -11.83
CA GLU A 137 -12.60 -21.08 -10.95
C GLU A 137 -12.27 -20.59 -9.52
N ASP A 138 -13.01 -19.59 -9.01
CA ASP A 138 -12.71 -18.86 -7.77
C ASP A 138 -11.24 -18.41 -7.66
N VAL A 139 -10.63 -18.00 -8.77
CA VAL A 139 -9.21 -17.63 -8.84
C VAL A 139 -8.94 -16.32 -8.08
N PRO A 140 -8.05 -16.30 -7.08
CA PRO A 140 -7.71 -15.08 -6.35
C PRO A 140 -7.28 -13.94 -7.28
N VAL A 141 -7.65 -12.70 -6.94
CA VAL A 141 -7.26 -11.50 -7.71
C VAL A 141 -5.75 -11.40 -7.93
N LEU A 142 -4.94 -11.81 -6.95
CA LEU A 142 -3.48 -11.87 -7.07
C LEU A 142 -3.02 -12.88 -8.16
N ALA A 143 -3.66 -14.05 -8.25
CA ALA A 143 -3.38 -15.01 -9.32
C ALA A 143 -3.77 -14.45 -10.69
N MET A 144 -4.91 -13.76 -10.80
CA MET A 144 -5.31 -13.10 -12.05
C MET A 144 -4.24 -12.10 -12.52
N ALA A 145 -3.67 -11.30 -11.63
CA ALA A 145 -2.61 -10.36 -11.98
C ALA A 145 -1.34 -11.03 -12.51
N ILE A 146 -1.06 -12.27 -12.08
CA ILE A 146 0.10 -13.06 -12.52
C ILE A 146 -0.17 -13.79 -13.85
N THR A 147 -1.40 -14.29 -14.05
CA THR A 147 -1.75 -15.17 -15.17
C THR A 147 -2.39 -14.46 -16.35
N THR A 148 -2.97 -13.27 -16.17
CA THR A 148 -3.65 -12.60 -17.26
C THR A 148 -2.62 -12.11 -18.30
N PRO A 149 -2.77 -12.47 -19.58
CA PRO A 149 -1.87 -12.01 -20.65
C PRO A 149 -2.21 -10.56 -21.06
N GLY A 150 -1.21 -9.84 -21.59
CA GLY A 150 -1.41 -8.49 -22.15
C GLY A 150 -1.39 -7.34 -21.13
N ILE A 151 -1.05 -7.62 -19.87
CA ILE A 151 -0.98 -6.64 -18.78
C ILE A 151 0.46 -6.50 -18.30
N ASP A 152 0.79 -5.38 -17.65
CA ASP A 152 2.01 -5.29 -16.85
C ASP A 152 1.85 -6.06 -15.53
N ASN A 153 2.04 -7.38 -15.60
CA ASN A 153 1.85 -8.30 -14.48
C ASN A 153 2.74 -7.93 -13.29
N VAL A 154 3.92 -7.33 -13.53
CA VAL A 154 4.82 -6.93 -12.44
C VAL A 154 4.22 -5.75 -11.69
N ARG A 155 3.81 -4.69 -12.39
CA ARG A 155 3.24 -3.50 -11.76
C ARG A 155 1.90 -3.77 -11.07
N THR A 156 1.03 -4.57 -11.68
CA THR A 156 -0.26 -4.92 -11.06
C THR A 156 -0.07 -5.80 -9.82
N THR A 157 0.86 -6.75 -9.86
CA THR A 157 1.18 -7.58 -8.68
C THR A 157 1.80 -6.75 -7.56
N THR A 158 2.77 -5.87 -7.85
CA THR A 158 3.37 -5.02 -6.80
C THR A 158 2.38 -4.03 -6.22
N LEU A 159 1.44 -3.53 -7.02
CA LEU A 159 0.33 -2.71 -6.54
C LEU A 159 -0.53 -3.51 -5.54
N LEU A 160 -1.01 -4.70 -5.90
CA LEU A 160 -1.81 -5.53 -4.99
C LEU A 160 -1.09 -5.85 -3.68
N LEU A 161 0.19 -6.25 -3.76
CA LEU A 161 1.01 -6.54 -2.58
C LEU A 161 1.20 -5.30 -1.68
N SER A 162 1.30 -4.10 -2.29
CA SER A 162 1.35 -2.85 -1.53
C SER A 162 0.05 -2.54 -0.78
N TYR A 163 -1.08 -3.08 -1.22
CA TYR A 163 -2.39 -3.00 -0.57
C TYR A 163 -2.74 -4.28 0.20
N ASN A 164 -1.74 -4.94 0.80
CA ASN A 164 -1.91 -6.09 1.70
C ASN A 164 -2.45 -7.38 1.06
N ALA A 165 -2.37 -7.55 -0.27
CA ALA A 165 -2.68 -8.85 -0.87
C ALA A 165 -1.81 -9.96 -0.26
N ASP A 166 -2.43 -11.06 0.15
CA ASP A 166 -1.75 -12.18 0.78
C ASP A 166 -1.02 -13.02 -0.29
N PRO A 167 0.33 -13.11 -0.24
CA PRO A 167 1.09 -13.91 -1.21
C PRO A 167 1.00 -15.42 -0.98
N SER A 168 0.43 -15.86 0.15
CA SER A 168 0.28 -17.28 0.51
C SER A 168 -1.01 -17.91 -0.01
N VAL A 169 -1.89 -17.12 -0.63
CA VAL A 169 -3.16 -17.61 -1.18
C VAL A 169 -2.89 -18.61 -2.31
N GLU A 170 -3.66 -19.69 -2.30
CA GLU A 170 -3.64 -20.73 -3.33
C GLU A 170 -4.86 -20.61 -4.24
N THR A 171 -4.71 -21.07 -5.48
CA THR A 171 -5.83 -21.27 -6.41
C THR A 171 -6.70 -22.44 -5.98
N HIS A 172 -7.86 -22.61 -6.60
CA HIS A 172 -8.69 -23.81 -6.39
C HIS A 172 -7.96 -25.11 -6.78
N GLU A 173 -6.96 -25.02 -7.68
CA GLU A 173 -6.10 -26.15 -8.06
C GLU A 173 -4.96 -26.41 -7.05
N GLY A 174 -4.88 -25.67 -5.94
CA GLY A 174 -3.81 -25.78 -4.95
C GLY A 174 -2.47 -25.19 -5.41
N GLN A 175 -2.46 -24.38 -6.47
CA GLN A 175 -1.24 -23.74 -6.95
C GLN A 175 -0.94 -22.48 -6.14
N THR A 176 0.27 -22.39 -5.62
CA THR A 176 0.75 -21.18 -4.94
C THR A 176 1.07 -20.07 -5.96
N MET A 177 1.03 -18.80 -5.52
CA MET A 177 1.43 -17.67 -6.36
C MET A 177 2.89 -17.77 -6.86
N MET A 178 3.76 -18.36 -6.04
CA MET A 178 5.16 -18.61 -6.41
C MET A 178 5.27 -19.61 -7.56
N GLU A 179 4.43 -20.64 -7.56
CA GLU A 179 4.38 -21.65 -8.60
C GLU A 179 3.84 -21.06 -9.91
N LEU A 180 2.76 -20.28 -9.84
CA LEU A 180 2.23 -19.54 -11.00
C LEU A 180 3.30 -18.63 -11.64
N ALA A 181 4.02 -17.87 -10.82
CA ALA A 181 5.09 -16.99 -11.29
C ALA A 181 6.27 -17.77 -11.88
N ARG A 182 6.56 -18.98 -11.37
CA ARG A 182 7.58 -19.90 -11.90
C ARG A 182 7.20 -20.44 -13.27
N VAL A 183 5.97 -20.95 -13.42
CA VAL A 183 5.44 -21.48 -14.69
C VAL A 183 5.42 -20.38 -15.76
N ARG A 184 5.08 -19.13 -15.39
CA ARG A 184 5.13 -17.98 -16.31
C ARG A 184 6.54 -17.44 -16.57
N GLY A 185 7.57 -17.96 -15.89
CA GLY A 185 8.95 -17.48 -16.03
C GLY A 185 9.19 -16.05 -15.53
N ASN A 186 8.27 -15.47 -14.74
CA ASN A 186 8.34 -14.08 -14.31
C ASN A 186 9.18 -13.94 -13.03
N ARG A 187 10.50 -13.83 -13.22
CA ARG A 187 11.47 -13.66 -12.12
C ARG A 187 11.19 -12.43 -11.23
N PRO A 188 10.84 -11.25 -11.78
CA PRO A 188 10.46 -10.09 -10.96
C PRO A 188 9.30 -10.38 -10.00
N ILE A 189 8.23 -11.04 -10.47
CA ILE A 189 7.09 -11.39 -9.60
C ILE A 189 7.53 -12.33 -8.48
N ARG A 190 8.34 -13.35 -8.79
CA ARG A 190 8.88 -14.26 -7.77
C ARG A 190 9.65 -13.51 -6.68
N TYR A 191 10.51 -12.57 -7.09
CA TYR A 191 11.24 -11.73 -6.14
C TYR A 191 10.28 -10.94 -5.22
N TRP A 192 9.27 -10.29 -5.78
CA TRP A 192 8.32 -9.50 -5.00
C TRP A 192 7.43 -10.33 -4.07
N LEU A 193 7.03 -11.53 -4.49
CA LEU A 193 6.30 -12.47 -3.63
C LEU A 193 7.16 -12.93 -2.45
N THR A 194 8.45 -13.22 -2.68
CA THR A 194 9.39 -13.53 -1.58
C THR A 194 9.54 -12.33 -0.63
N VAL A 195 9.68 -11.11 -1.17
CA VAL A 195 9.73 -9.91 -0.33
C VAL A 195 8.44 -9.77 0.48
N ALA A 196 7.26 -9.95 -0.13
CA ALA A 196 5.97 -9.88 0.56
C ALA A 196 5.85 -10.84 1.73
N GLN A 197 6.34 -12.09 1.57
CA GLN A 197 6.34 -13.09 2.64
C GLN A 197 7.24 -12.73 3.84
N THR A 198 8.30 -11.94 3.60
CA THR A 198 9.21 -11.47 4.66
C THR A 198 8.76 -10.19 5.35
N LEU A 199 7.70 -9.56 4.85
CA LEU A 199 7.15 -8.33 5.42
C LEU A 199 6.15 -8.69 6.53
N PRO A 200 6.19 -8.01 7.67
CA PRO A 200 5.18 -8.22 8.70
C PRO A 200 3.78 -7.86 8.16
N PRO A 201 2.73 -8.60 8.53
CA PRO A 201 1.37 -8.20 8.20
C PRO A 201 1.08 -6.84 8.85
N VAL A 202 0.61 -5.87 8.05
CA VAL A 202 0.24 -4.56 8.60
C VAL A 202 -1.06 -4.73 9.36
N PRO A 203 -1.16 -4.31 10.63
CA PRO A 203 -2.43 -4.37 11.34
C PRO A 203 -3.47 -3.54 10.58
N PRO A 204 -4.71 -4.02 10.44
CA PRO A 204 -5.77 -3.35 9.67
C PRO A 204 -6.11 -1.93 10.17
N LEU A 205 -5.58 -1.53 11.34
CA LEU A 205 -5.80 -0.24 12.00
C LEU A 205 -4.76 0.85 11.67
N SER A 206 -3.63 0.55 11.01
CA SER A 206 -2.71 1.62 10.54
C SER A 206 -3.36 2.53 9.49
N LEU A 207 -4.41 2.05 8.82
CA LEU A 207 -5.22 2.79 7.86
C LEU A 207 -5.95 4.01 8.44
N GLY A 208 -6.10 4.16 9.77
CA GLY A 208 -6.91 5.24 10.34
C GLY A 208 -6.38 6.65 10.04
N LEU A 209 -5.09 6.87 10.26
CA LEU A 209 -4.41 8.13 9.95
C LEU A 209 -3.77 8.10 8.56
N GLU A 210 -3.19 6.96 8.16
CA GLU A 210 -2.54 6.82 6.86
C GLU A 210 -3.55 6.91 5.72
N ALA A 211 -4.77 6.37 5.84
CA ALA A 211 -5.80 6.59 4.81
C ALA A 211 -6.40 8.00 4.86
N LYS A 212 -6.39 8.69 6.01
CA LYS A 212 -6.80 10.11 6.10
C LYS A 212 -5.79 11.04 5.44
N VAL A 213 -4.51 10.71 5.54
CA VAL A 213 -3.39 11.51 5.02
C VAL A 213 -2.96 11.03 3.62
N GLY A 214 -3.57 9.97 3.06
CA GLY A 214 -3.22 9.46 1.73
C GLY A 214 -1.90 8.66 1.67
N LEU A 215 -1.43 8.17 2.81
CA LEU A 215 -0.19 7.41 2.98
C LEU A 215 -0.38 5.90 2.90
N ALA A 216 -1.57 5.41 2.53
CA ALA A 216 -1.80 3.98 2.26
C ALA A 216 -0.79 3.43 1.22
N ARG A 217 -0.33 4.30 0.31
CA ARG A 217 0.69 3.99 -0.70
C ARG A 217 2.13 3.95 -0.17
N LEU A 218 2.42 4.30 1.10
CA LEU A 218 3.80 4.22 1.65
C LEU A 218 4.39 2.83 1.53
N ARG A 219 3.55 1.80 1.64
CA ARG A 219 3.95 0.41 1.44
C ARG A 219 4.40 0.12 0.00
N ALA A 220 3.94 0.87 -0.98
CA ALA A 220 4.41 0.74 -2.37
C ALA A 220 5.91 1.01 -2.49
N LEU A 221 6.52 1.77 -1.56
CA LEU A 221 7.97 1.97 -1.50
C LEU A 221 8.73 0.66 -1.27
N GLU A 222 8.14 -0.29 -0.53
CA GLU A 222 8.73 -1.61 -0.30
C GLU A 222 8.85 -2.40 -1.61
N PHE A 223 7.89 -2.19 -2.52
CA PHE A 223 7.78 -2.87 -3.81
C PHE A 223 8.27 -2.05 -5.01
N SER A 224 8.83 -0.85 -4.80
CA SER A 224 9.20 0.06 -5.90
C SER A 224 10.64 -0.06 -6.39
N LEU A 225 11.55 -0.61 -5.57
CA LEU A 225 13.00 -0.66 -5.86
C LEU A 225 13.57 -2.01 -5.39
N VAL A 226 14.32 -2.73 -6.20
CA VAL A 226 14.93 -3.99 -5.74
C VAL A 226 15.99 -3.70 -4.67
N GLY A 227 15.95 -4.44 -3.55
CA GLY A 227 16.89 -4.28 -2.43
C GLY A 227 16.57 -3.09 -1.52
N GLN A 228 17.61 -2.58 -0.84
CA GLN A 228 17.54 -1.43 0.07
C GLN A 228 16.45 -1.52 1.16
N MET A 229 16.06 -2.75 1.57
CA MET A 229 14.96 -2.96 2.52
C MET A 229 15.14 -2.25 3.87
N PRO A 230 16.33 -2.27 4.51
CA PRO A 230 16.54 -1.52 5.74
C PRO A 230 16.32 -0.01 5.56
N ALA A 231 16.85 0.56 4.47
CA ALA A 231 16.71 1.99 4.17
C ALA A 231 15.24 2.36 3.90
N LYS A 232 14.53 1.58 3.08
CA LYS A 232 13.10 1.81 2.82
C LYS A 232 12.26 1.75 4.09
N ARG A 233 12.50 0.78 4.97
CA ARG A 233 11.77 0.66 6.25
C ARG A 233 12.00 1.89 7.13
N GLN A 234 13.23 2.38 7.21
CA GLN A 234 13.53 3.62 7.94
C GLN A 234 12.83 4.83 7.31
N VAL A 235 12.81 4.93 5.98
CA VAL A 235 12.10 5.99 5.26
C VAL A 235 10.60 5.95 5.55
N VAL A 236 9.96 4.78 5.45
CA VAL A 236 8.54 4.60 5.76
C VAL A 236 8.27 4.99 7.21
N ALA A 237 9.08 4.52 8.16
CA ALA A 237 8.93 4.84 9.57
C ALA A 237 9.07 6.36 9.84
N ALA A 238 10.05 7.03 9.23
CA ALA A 238 10.28 8.46 9.40
C ALA A 238 9.14 9.30 8.79
N ILE A 239 8.66 8.96 7.60
CA ILE A 239 7.52 9.65 6.98
C ILE A 239 6.25 9.42 7.80
N SER A 240 5.95 8.19 8.19
CA SER A 240 4.79 7.89 9.04
C SER A 240 4.86 8.62 10.39
N ALA A 241 6.04 8.70 11.02
CA ALA A 241 6.23 9.45 12.26
C ALA A 241 6.00 10.95 12.08
N PHE A 242 6.53 11.53 11.00
CA PHE A 242 6.31 12.94 10.66
C PHE A 242 4.83 13.27 10.54
N PHE A 243 4.07 12.49 9.75
CA PHE A 243 2.65 12.75 9.56
C PHE A 243 1.78 12.47 10.80
N ARG A 244 2.22 11.60 11.72
CA ARG A 244 1.56 11.43 13.03
C ARG A 244 1.73 12.65 13.94
N LEU A 245 2.89 13.29 13.87
CA LEU A 245 3.22 14.49 14.64
C LEU A 245 2.84 15.78 13.91
N TYR A 246 2.44 15.69 12.64
CA TYR A 246 2.10 16.82 11.79
C TYR A 246 0.82 17.49 12.29
N ASP A 247 0.97 18.62 12.97
CA ASP A 247 -0.14 19.48 13.38
C ASP A 247 -0.36 20.57 12.33
N ALA A 248 -1.44 20.42 11.55
CA ALA A 248 -1.83 21.38 10.52
C ALA A 248 -2.09 22.81 11.06
N LYS A 249 -2.28 22.98 12.38
CA LYS A 249 -2.45 24.29 13.02
C LYS A 249 -1.13 25.03 13.25
N ARG A 250 0.00 24.31 13.32
CA ARG A 250 1.34 24.91 13.41
C ARG A 250 1.90 25.09 11.99
N ARG A 251 1.53 26.21 11.35
CA ARG A 251 2.16 26.65 10.09
C ARG A 251 3.66 26.84 10.36
N GLY A 252 4.51 26.04 9.73
CA GLY A 252 5.97 26.00 9.94
C GLY A 252 6.42 24.63 10.46
N GLY A 253 6.23 23.59 9.66
CA GLY A 253 6.67 22.24 10.00
C GLY A 253 8.13 22.06 9.63
N ARG A 254 8.97 21.68 10.60
CA ARG A 254 10.36 21.28 10.34
C ARG A 254 10.39 20.22 9.23
N PRO A 255 11.26 20.34 8.22
CA PRO A 255 11.30 19.36 7.13
C PRO A 255 11.76 18.00 7.65
N VAL A 256 11.32 16.94 7.00
CA VAL A 256 11.90 15.60 7.23
C VAL A 256 13.22 15.54 6.48
N VAL A 257 14.32 15.56 7.23
CA VAL A 257 15.67 15.47 6.67
C VAL A 257 16.19 14.05 6.85
N MET A 258 16.68 13.46 5.77
CA MET A 258 17.25 12.11 5.75
C MET A 258 18.61 12.14 5.08
N LEU A 259 19.59 11.48 5.69
CA LEU A 259 20.87 11.21 5.06
C LEU A 259 20.83 9.80 4.46
N LEU A 260 21.14 9.67 3.18
CA LEU A 260 21.25 8.39 2.48
C LEU A 260 22.73 8.08 2.22
N PRO A 261 23.48 7.54 3.20
CA PRO A 261 24.88 7.20 3.00
C PRO A 261 25.02 5.92 2.18
N GLY A 262 26.10 5.82 1.40
CA GLY A 262 26.47 4.58 0.72
C GLY A 262 27.40 4.81 -0.47
N PRO A 263 27.97 3.73 -1.04
CA PRO A 263 28.82 3.80 -2.22
C PRO A 263 28.09 4.33 -3.48
N PRO A 264 28.81 4.88 -4.47
CA PRO A 264 28.22 5.36 -5.73
C PRO A 264 27.53 4.21 -6.49
N GLY A 265 26.48 4.52 -7.25
CA GLY A 265 25.75 3.52 -8.06
C GLY A 265 24.73 2.63 -7.31
N HIS A 266 24.61 2.72 -5.98
CA HIS A 266 23.76 1.81 -5.19
C HIS A 266 22.27 2.20 -5.09
N GLY A 267 21.83 3.16 -5.92
CA GLY A 267 20.41 3.53 -6.02
C GLY A 267 19.90 4.54 -5.00
N LYS A 268 20.77 5.32 -4.34
CA LYS A 268 20.37 6.39 -3.39
C LYS A 268 19.37 7.38 -4.01
N THR A 269 19.73 7.95 -5.16
CA THR A 269 18.87 8.87 -5.92
C THR A 269 17.61 8.19 -6.47
N MET A 270 17.68 6.89 -6.77
CA MET A 270 16.51 6.10 -7.17
C MET A 270 15.53 5.91 -6.02
N LEU A 271 16.01 5.68 -4.79
CA LEU A 271 15.17 5.63 -3.60
C LEU A 271 14.45 6.96 -3.38
N ALA A 272 15.15 8.10 -3.52
CA ALA A 272 14.53 9.41 -3.41
C ALA A 272 13.44 9.67 -4.47
N LYS A 273 13.67 9.26 -5.72
CA LYS A 273 12.63 9.30 -6.77
C LYS A 273 11.44 8.41 -6.45
N ALA A 274 11.68 7.25 -5.83
CA ALA A 274 10.62 6.35 -5.40
C ALA A 274 9.76 6.99 -4.29
N ILE A 275 10.39 7.67 -3.32
CA ILE A 275 9.68 8.45 -2.29
C ILE A 275 8.81 9.54 -2.95
N ALA A 276 9.36 10.26 -3.93
CA ALA A 276 8.63 11.32 -4.63
C ALA A 276 7.35 10.82 -5.33
N ARG A 277 7.40 9.62 -5.93
CA ARG A 277 6.23 8.97 -6.53
C ARG A 277 5.16 8.65 -5.50
N VAL A 278 5.57 8.16 -4.34
CA VAL A 278 4.65 7.78 -3.27
C VAL A 278 3.94 8.99 -2.67
N ILE A 279 4.62 10.14 -2.55
CA ILE A 279 4.00 11.37 -2.02
C ILE A 279 3.27 12.20 -3.07
N GLN A 280 3.41 11.88 -4.36
CA GLN A 280 2.84 12.66 -5.47
C GLN A 280 1.33 12.93 -5.33
N PRO A 281 0.48 11.95 -4.93
CA PRO A 281 -0.96 12.20 -4.76
C PRO A 281 -1.30 13.23 -3.68
N LEU A 282 -0.36 13.52 -2.76
CA LEU A 282 -0.55 14.55 -1.73
C LEU A 282 -0.37 15.97 -2.28
N ALA A 283 0.23 16.12 -3.46
CA ALA A 283 0.41 17.41 -4.11
C ALA A 283 -0.90 17.86 -4.79
N LYS A 284 -1.47 18.98 -4.34
CA LYS A 284 -2.76 19.52 -4.81
C LYS A 284 -2.74 20.03 -6.26
N ARG A 285 -1.58 20.06 -6.94
CA ARG A 285 -1.45 20.47 -8.35
C ARG A 285 -1.09 19.28 -9.24
N SER A 286 -2.14 18.74 -9.86
CA SER A 286 -2.14 17.66 -10.84
C SER A 286 -1.73 18.19 -12.22
N GLY A 287 -0.43 18.28 -12.45
CA GLY A 287 0.14 18.41 -13.80
C GLY A 287 0.88 17.15 -14.26
N GLY A 288 0.77 16.04 -13.50
CA GLY A 288 1.55 14.81 -13.75
C GLY A 288 3.04 14.89 -13.41
N GLU A 289 3.59 16.09 -13.15
CA GLU A 289 4.99 16.24 -12.74
C GLU A 289 5.23 15.66 -11.34
N LEU A 290 6.33 14.91 -11.20
CA LEU A 290 6.78 14.40 -9.91
C LEU A 290 7.22 15.58 -9.03
N PRO A 291 6.82 15.62 -7.73
CA PRO A 291 7.29 16.64 -6.80
C PRO A 291 8.72 16.30 -6.35
N PHE A 292 9.64 16.32 -7.30
CA PHE A 292 11.02 15.89 -7.16
C PHE A 292 11.94 16.95 -7.75
N ALA A 293 12.95 17.33 -6.99
CA ALA A 293 14.00 18.21 -7.46
C ALA A 293 15.36 17.73 -6.97
N THR A 294 16.40 18.03 -7.74
CA THR A 294 17.78 17.70 -7.42
C THR A 294 18.63 18.97 -7.41
N LEU A 295 19.41 19.13 -6.35
CA LEU A 295 20.48 20.09 -6.23
C LEU A 295 21.80 19.31 -6.27
N ASN A 296 22.67 19.62 -7.24
CA ASN A 296 23.96 18.95 -7.38
C ASN A 296 25.06 19.87 -6.82
N CYS A 297 25.58 19.55 -5.64
CA CYS A 297 26.64 20.32 -4.98
C CYS A 297 28.00 20.24 -5.68
N SER A 298 28.21 19.32 -6.65
CA SER A 298 29.43 19.36 -7.46
C SER A 298 29.46 20.50 -8.46
N VAL A 299 28.30 20.99 -8.89
CA VAL A 299 28.18 22.16 -9.79
C VAL A 299 27.92 23.42 -8.97
N ASP A 300 26.93 23.36 -8.08
CA ASP A 300 26.48 24.48 -7.27
C ASP A 300 27.15 24.45 -5.90
N LYS A 301 28.44 24.82 -5.84
CA LYS A 301 29.25 24.74 -4.60
C LYS A 301 29.07 25.94 -3.65
N SER A 302 28.77 27.11 -4.20
CA SER A 302 28.74 28.38 -3.45
C SER A 302 27.37 28.62 -2.81
N SER A 303 27.37 29.25 -1.63
CA SER A 303 26.13 29.69 -0.95
C SER A 303 25.27 30.58 -1.85
N ALA A 304 25.90 31.48 -2.61
CA ALA A 304 25.23 32.39 -3.53
C ALA A 304 24.43 31.67 -4.63
N ASN A 305 24.94 30.55 -5.17
CA ASN A 305 24.21 29.79 -6.21
C ASN A 305 23.05 28.99 -5.61
N ILE A 306 23.21 28.48 -4.40
CA ILE A 306 22.23 27.61 -3.73
C ILE A 306 21.09 28.44 -3.15
N PHE A 307 21.42 29.43 -2.32
CA PHE A 307 20.46 30.24 -1.56
C PHE A 307 20.15 31.57 -2.24
N GLY A 308 21.05 32.08 -3.09
CA GLY A 308 20.94 33.39 -3.71
C GLY A 308 22.03 34.32 -3.19
N GLY A 309 22.40 35.31 -3.99
CA GLY A 309 23.32 36.36 -3.54
C GLY A 309 22.66 37.29 -2.53
N ASP A 310 23.47 37.84 -1.64
CA ASP A 310 23.08 39.00 -0.82
C ASP A 310 22.73 40.19 -1.72
N ILE A 311 21.93 41.14 -1.21
CA ILE A 311 21.50 42.37 -1.90
C ILE A 311 22.67 43.12 -2.59
N HIS A 312 23.90 42.94 -2.09
CA HIS A 312 25.13 43.57 -2.58
C HIS A 312 25.93 42.75 -3.60
N THR A 313 25.63 41.48 -3.81
CA THR A 313 26.25 40.64 -4.86
C THR A 313 25.37 40.63 -6.10
N VAL A 314 25.96 40.93 -7.26
CA VAL A 314 25.26 41.08 -8.54
C VAL A 314 24.58 39.76 -8.95
N GLY A 315 23.31 39.65 -8.63
CA GLY A 315 22.44 38.54 -9.02
C GLY A 315 21.03 38.78 -8.50
N LYS A 316 20.21 39.55 -9.25
CA LYS A 316 18.80 39.85 -8.93
C LYS A 316 17.87 38.63 -9.09
N GLY A 317 18.30 37.43 -8.70
CA GLY A 317 17.53 36.20 -8.80
C GLY A 317 17.85 35.29 -7.62
N GLY A 318 16.81 34.74 -6.98
CA GLY A 318 16.97 33.78 -5.89
C GLY A 318 17.79 32.55 -6.30
N GLY A 319 18.48 31.93 -5.34
CA GLY A 319 19.29 30.75 -5.57
C GLY A 319 18.48 29.54 -6.03
N LYS A 320 19.16 28.51 -6.53
CA LYS A 320 18.52 27.31 -7.08
C LYS A 320 17.59 26.62 -6.08
N LEU A 321 17.97 26.55 -4.80
CA LEU A 321 17.14 25.99 -3.74
C LEU A 321 15.90 26.85 -3.49
N THR A 322 16.04 28.18 -3.41
CA THR A 322 14.88 29.09 -3.22
C THR A 322 13.87 28.97 -4.36
N ARG A 323 14.34 28.80 -5.60
CA ARG A 323 13.46 28.59 -6.74
C ARG A 323 12.73 27.25 -6.69
N ILE A 324 13.43 26.19 -6.27
CA ILE A 324 12.82 24.87 -6.06
C ILE A 324 11.76 24.95 -4.96
N CYS A 325 12.08 25.51 -3.80
CA CYS A 325 11.13 25.66 -2.69
C CYS A 325 9.95 26.54 -3.10
N GLY A 326 10.18 27.64 -3.82
CA GLY A 326 9.11 28.49 -4.38
C GLY A 326 8.17 27.73 -5.33
N LYS A 327 8.69 26.80 -6.15
CA LYS A 327 7.86 25.94 -7.01
C LYS A 327 6.95 25.03 -6.19
N PHE A 328 7.41 24.56 -5.03
CA PHE A 328 6.72 23.58 -4.20
C PHE A 328 6.11 24.13 -2.90
N HIS A 329 6.11 25.44 -2.65
CA HIS A 329 5.71 26.05 -1.36
C HIS A 329 4.35 25.59 -0.80
N ALA A 330 3.41 25.22 -1.67
CA ALA A 330 2.07 24.78 -1.28
C ALA A 330 1.88 23.25 -1.24
N ASN A 331 2.90 22.46 -1.59
CA ASN A 331 2.81 21.02 -1.79
C ASN A 331 4.01 20.27 -1.19
N PRO A 332 3.81 19.06 -0.65
CA PRO A 332 4.93 18.21 -0.24
C PRO A 332 5.80 17.85 -1.44
N ALA A 333 7.13 17.93 -1.28
CA ALA A 333 8.10 17.60 -2.31
C ALA A 333 9.35 16.93 -1.72
N VAL A 334 10.02 16.13 -2.55
CA VAL A 334 11.33 15.53 -2.24
C VAL A 334 12.41 16.35 -2.94
N ILE A 335 13.29 16.96 -2.14
CA ILE A 335 14.47 17.66 -2.63
C ILE A 335 15.68 16.81 -2.29
N VAL A 336 16.41 16.38 -3.32
CA VAL A 336 17.67 15.64 -3.18
C VAL A 336 18.83 16.60 -3.29
N ILE A 337 19.69 16.62 -2.28
CA ILE A 337 20.96 17.32 -2.30
C ILE A 337 22.05 16.26 -2.54
N ASP A 338 22.54 16.20 -3.77
CA ASP A 338 23.55 15.22 -4.17
C ASP A 338 24.95 15.78 -3.94
N GLU A 339 25.87 14.92 -3.51
CA GLU A 339 27.28 15.26 -3.23
C GLU A 339 27.45 16.48 -2.32
N ILE A 340 26.66 16.53 -1.23
CA ILE A 340 26.67 17.65 -0.27
C ILE A 340 28.05 17.90 0.35
N ASP A 341 28.93 16.88 0.40
CA ASP A 341 30.32 17.01 0.85
C ASP A 341 31.18 17.92 -0.04
N LYS A 342 30.73 18.22 -1.26
CA LYS A 342 31.41 19.12 -2.21
C LYS A 342 31.04 20.60 -2.07
N CYS A 343 30.03 20.89 -1.24
CA CYS A 343 29.57 22.26 -1.01
C CYS A 343 30.56 23.04 -0.12
N SER A 344 30.60 24.37 -0.30
CA SER A 344 31.43 25.27 0.54
C SER A 344 31.00 25.24 2.01
N PRO A 345 31.91 25.52 2.97
CA PRO A 345 31.56 25.55 4.40
C PRO A 345 30.40 26.49 4.73
N ASP A 346 30.30 27.62 4.03
CA ASP A 346 29.21 28.59 4.23
C ASP A 346 27.87 28.07 3.69
N ALA A 347 27.90 27.34 2.57
CA ALA A 347 26.71 26.64 2.08
C ALA A 347 26.22 25.56 3.06
N LEU A 348 27.14 24.78 3.64
CA LEU A 348 26.81 23.78 4.66
C LEU A 348 26.14 24.38 5.89
N LYS A 349 26.64 25.52 6.39
CA LYS A 349 26.00 26.27 7.49
C LYS A 349 24.60 26.74 7.12
N GLY A 350 24.40 27.21 5.89
CA GLY A 350 23.09 27.59 5.37
C GLY A 350 22.08 26.44 5.41
N PHE A 351 22.51 25.22 5.04
CA PHE A 351 21.65 24.04 5.09
C PHE A 351 21.18 23.68 6.50
N TYR A 352 22.01 23.84 7.54
CA TYR A 352 21.59 23.52 8.91
C TYR A 352 20.37 24.32 9.35
N ARG A 353 20.34 25.62 9.04
CA ARG A 353 19.19 26.47 9.34
C ARG A 353 17.92 25.99 8.63
N VAL A 354 18.03 25.63 7.35
CA VAL A 354 16.90 25.09 6.58
C VAL A 354 16.42 23.76 7.15
N PHE A 355 17.34 22.89 7.57
CA PHE A 355 17.02 21.57 8.11
C PHE A 355 16.34 21.63 9.48
N ASP A 356 16.78 22.56 10.35
CA ASP A 356 16.25 22.67 11.72
C ASP A 356 14.95 23.48 11.79
N ASP A 357 14.90 24.63 11.11
CA ASP A 357 13.79 25.56 11.24
C ASP A 357 12.78 25.44 10.09
N GLY A 358 13.20 24.88 8.94
CA GLY A 358 12.36 24.84 7.74
C GLY A 358 12.13 26.19 7.09
N ILE A 359 12.95 27.20 7.44
CA ILE A 359 12.82 28.58 6.96
C ILE A 359 13.91 28.83 5.92
N LEU A 360 13.50 29.37 4.76
CA LEU A 360 14.40 29.80 3.71
C LEU A 360 14.17 31.28 3.39
N ASP A 361 15.11 32.13 3.80
CA ASP A 361 15.04 33.57 3.53
C ASP A 361 15.37 33.84 2.06
N ASN A 362 14.48 34.53 1.34
CA ASN A 362 14.77 35.01 0.00
C ASN A 362 15.31 36.45 0.07
N THR A 363 16.49 36.71 -0.49
CA THR A 363 17.13 38.04 -0.49
C THR A 363 16.35 39.11 -1.28
N GLY A 364 15.24 38.74 -1.94
CA GLY A 364 14.36 39.62 -2.71
C GLY A 364 13.17 40.26 -1.96
N GLY A 365 13.08 40.17 -0.62
CA GLY A 365 12.07 40.91 0.16
C GLY A 365 10.62 40.42 0.07
N ALA A 366 10.37 39.26 -0.54
CA ALA A 366 9.07 38.60 -0.50
C ALA A 366 9.13 37.38 0.44
N ARG A 367 8.28 37.42 1.48
CA ARG A 367 7.89 36.41 2.49
C ARG A 367 8.71 35.12 2.54
N ASP A 368 9.17 34.80 3.76
CA ASP A 368 9.70 33.50 4.19
C ASP A 368 8.96 32.33 3.50
N LEU A 369 9.72 31.48 2.80
CA LEU A 369 9.24 30.36 1.99
C LEU A 369 9.28 29.02 2.73
#